data_AF-A0A1H2FZ15-F1
#
_entry.id   AF-A0A1H2FZ15-F1
#
_cell.length_a   1.000
_cell.length_b   1.000
_cell.length_c   1.000
_cell.angle_alpha   90.00
_cell.angle_beta   90.00
_cell.angle_gamma   90.00
#
_symmetry.space_group_name_H-M   'P 1'
#
loop_
_entity.id
_entity.type
_entity.pdbx_description
1 polymer ?
#
loop_
_entity_poly.entity_id
_entity_poly.type
_entity_poly.pdbx_seq_one_letter_code
_entity_poly.pdbx_strand_id
1 'polypeptide(L)'
;MNNKNFSLSYYNWNQFDPKTHEYESINKCHTDQSKIIGSKNMNYLFPFISSFPIKFLGSLLTQVTLCLLALNLIGCASQESVPTPVIEPLPVATVEDESLKKEIDRLEKIIAEKDKIIRDQQVKQNTQAQTLQEVNKEAVRTQVKLHRLATKSSTASAIAETEVSLERLKQAQIPAADQILRVQAHHLVETASVLFTQDQFAAAMNYIAQAKQLIDLITHPSRKKTVDDNNSFFEFNTPIQLHTKTNVNIRTAPNANAKIITLLKKDTKVSANASLGSWLRVQHDQNQGWVFNTGLEARGNNTP
;
A
#
# COMPACT_ATOMS: atom_id res chain seq x y z
N MET A 1 -48.11 31.47 26.73
CA MET A 1 -48.51 31.90 25.37
C MET A 1 -47.59 33.01 24.91
N ASN A 2 -47.25 33.00 23.61
CA ASN A 2 -46.77 34.10 22.77
C ASN A 2 -45.49 34.90 23.11
N ASN A 3 -44.46 34.55 22.33
CA ASN A 3 -43.84 35.42 21.31
C ASN A 3 -42.80 36.49 21.74
N LYS A 4 -41.55 36.25 21.33
CA LYS A 4 -40.58 37.30 20.99
C LYS A 4 -39.80 36.94 19.72
N ASN A 5 -40.19 37.59 18.63
CA ASN A 5 -39.44 38.01 17.45
C ASN A 5 -37.94 37.65 17.38
N PHE A 6 -37.52 37.05 16.27
CA PHE A 6 -36.17 37.22 15.73
C PHE A 6 -36.23 37.85 14.33
N SER A 7 -35.44 38.90 14.14
CA SER A 7 -35.33 39.65 12.88
C SER A 7 -34.37 38.96 11.92
N LEU A 8 -34.78 38.81 10.65
CA LEU A 8 -33.90 38.40 9.56
C LEU A 8 -33.36 39.64 8.84
N SER A 9 -32.07 39.92 9.03
CA SER A 9 -31.36 40.94 8.26
C SER A 9 -30.88 40.33 6.93
N TYR A 10 -31.39 40.84 5.82
CA TYR A 10 -30.89 40.54 4.47
C TYR A 10 -29.60 41.32 4.20
N TYR A 11 -28.50 40.63 3.91
CA TYR A 11 -27.33 41.26 3.29
C TYR A 11 -27.51 41.33 1.77
N ASN A 12 -27.47 42.55 1.24
CA ASN A 12 -27.67 42.87 -0.17
C ASN A 12 -26.33 42.88 -0.92
N TRP A 13 -26.12 41.94 -1.84
CA TRP A 13 -24.89 41.82 -2.65
C TRP A 13 -25.04 42.49 -4.02
N ASN A 14 -25.08 43.82 -4.05
CA ASN A 14 -25.11 44.59 -5.31
C ASN A 14 -24.37 45.94 -5.18
N GLN A 15 -23.04 45.90 -5.26
CA GLN A 15 -22.20 46.97 -5.81
C GLN A 15 -20.75 46.50 -5.92
N PHE A 16 -20.34 46.13 -7.13
CA PHE A 16 -18.93 45.88 -7.47
C PHE A 16 -18.61 46.76 -8.68
N ASP A 17 -18.07 47.95 -8.42
CA ASP A 17 -17.76 48.95 -9.45
C ASP A 17 -16.25 48.92 -9.76
N PRO A 18 -15.81 48.59 -10.99
CA PRO A 18 -14.40 48.40 -11.28
C PRO A 18 -13.78 49.63 -11.98
N LYS A 19 -13.02 50.46 -11.23
CA LYS A 19 -11.82 51.21 -11.70
C LYS A 19 -11.30 52.22 -10.66
N THR A 20 -9.99 52.17 -10.38
CA THR A 20 -8.96 53.23 -10.55
C THR A 20 -7.92 53.24 -9.43
N HIS A 21 -6.63 53.13 -9.83
CA HIS A 21 -5.40 53.49 -9.10
C HIS A 21 -5.18 52.80 -7.71
N GLU A 22 -3.97 52.54 -7.24
CA GLU A 22 -2.67 53.19 -7.51
C GLU A 22 -1.52 52.18 -7.36
N TYR A 23 -0.41 52.37 -8.09
CA TYR A 23 0.80 51.56 -7.96
C TYR A 23 1.90 52.40 -7.32
N GLU A 24 2.37 52.07 -6.12
CA GLU A 24 3.78 52.29 -5.76
C GLU A 24 4.24 51.49 -4.53
N SER A 25 5.54 51.13 -4.55
CA SER A 25 6.50 51.05 -3.43
C SER A 25 5.99 50.55 -2.04
N ILE A 26 6.65 49.58 -1.38
CA ILE A 26 8.05 49.69 -0.95
C ILE A 26 8.75 48.33 -0.94
N ASN A 27 9.90 48.27 -1.62
CA ASN A 27 10.93 47.26 -1.42
C ASN A 27 12.12 47.94 -0.70
N LYS A 28 12.41 47.56 0.55
CA LYS A 28 13.74 47.55 1.23
C LYS A 28 13.61 47.58 2.76
N CYS A 29 14.13 46.55 3.43
CA CYS A 29 15.22 46.76 4.39
C CYS A 29 15.94 45.46 4.77
N HIS A 30 17.13 45.64 5.34
CA HIS A 30 18.17 44.63 5.61
C HIS A 30 18.85 45.00 6.96
N THR A 31 19.60 44.16 7.66
CA THR A 31 20.33 42.93 7.25
C THR A 31 20.32 41.90 8.41
N ASP A 32 20.64 40.64 8.11
CA ASP A 32 21.45 39.69 8.92
C ASP A 32 21.57 39.89 10.45
N GLN A 33 21.25 38.85 11.23
CA GLN A 33 22.15 38.41 12.31
C GLN A 33 22.25 36.88 12.40
N SER A 34 23.38 36.37 11.95
CA SER A 34 23.88 35.03 12.23
C SER A 34 24.45 34.89 13.66
N LYS A 35 24.58 33.62 14.10
CA LYS A 35 25.60 33.13 15.05
C LYS A 35 25.37 33.31 16.57
N ILE A 36 24.77 32.29 17.21
CA ILE A 36 25.30 31.75 18.48
C ILE A 36 25.49 30.23 18.34
N ILE A 37 26.69 29.77 18.72
CA ILE A 37 27.08 28.36 18.81
C ILE A 37 26.92 27.92 20.27
N GLY A 38 26.22 26.81 20.50
CA GLY A 38 25.98 26.22 21.83
C GLY A 38 26.22 24.72 21.84
N SER A 39 27.47 24.29 21.64
CA SER A 39 27.85 22.87 21.64
C SER A 39 27.77 22.25 23.03
N LYS A 40 27.04 21.13 23.17
CA LYS A 40 27.43 20.01 24.05
C LYS A 40 27.14 18.67 23.39
N ASN A 41 28.21 17.95 23.08
CA ASN A 41 28.23 16.53 22.71
C ASN A 41 27.56 15.66 23.79
N MET A 42 26.81 14.65 23.35
CA MET A 42 26.73 13.33 23.99
C MET A 42 26.44 12.27 22.90
N ASN A 43 27.52 11.64 22.41
CA ASN A 43 27.41 10.41 21.61
C ASN A 43 26.89 9.28 22.51
N TYR A 44 25.96 8.45 22.03
CA TYR A 44 26.02 6.98 22.21
C TYR A 44 25.16 6.23 21.16
N LEU A 45 25.87 5.62 20.20
CA LEU A 45 25.64 4.27 19.65
C LEU A 45 24.25 3.87 19.09
N PHE A 46 24.08 4.12 17.80
CA PHE A 46 23.68 3.06 16.84
C PHE A 46 24.97 2.57 16.15
N PRO A 47 25.14 1.28 15.76
CA PRO A 47 24.21 0.60 14.84
C PRO A 47 23.96 -0.90 15.08
N PHE A 48 22.88 -1.41 14.48
CA PHE A 48 22.76 -2.82 14.10
C PHE A 48 22.29 -2.93 12.63
N ILE A 49 23.18 -2.52 11.71
CA ILE A 49 23.08 -2.90 10.30
C ILE A 49 23.93 -4.15 10.14
N SER A 50 23.30 -5.27 9.82
CA SER A 50 23.98 -6.55 9.59
C SER A 50 24.78 -6.52 8.28
N SER A 51 26.06 -6.17 8.38
CA SER A 51 27.02 -6.28 7.29
C SER A 51 27.26 -7.75 6.93
N PHE A 52 26.55 -8.27 5.93
CA PHE A 52 26.91 -9.53 5.27
C PHE A 52 28.19 -9.32 4.44
N PRO A 53 29.30 -10.04 4.71
CA PRO A 53 30.54 -9.85 3.97
C PRO A 53 30.48 -10.53 2.60
N ILE A 54 30.44 -9.73 1.53
CA ILE A 54 30.61 -10.19 0.14
C ILE A 54 32.10 -10.54 -0.08
N LYS A 55 32.52 -11.74 0.32
CA LYS A 55 33.84 -12.33 0.00
C LYS A 55 33.78 -13.85 -0.12
N PHE A 56 33.11 -14.38 -1.16
CA PHE A 56 33.21 -15.82 -1.50
C PHE A 56 33.07 -16.15 -3.01
N LEU A 57 33.41 -15.21 -3.90
CA LEU A 57 33.29 -15.40 -5.36
C LEU A 57 34.59 -15.16 -6.14
N GLY A 58 35.74 -15.52 -5.55
CA GLY A 58 37.07 -15.35 -6.17
C GLY A 58 38.02 -16.56 -6.04
N SER A 59 37.66 -17.60 -5.28
CA SER A 59 38.60 -18.67 -4.89
C SER A 59 38.46 -19.99 -5.66
N LEU A 60 37.45 -20.14 -6.52
CA LEU A 60 37.21 -21.41 -7.24
C LEU A 60 37.84 -21.44 -8.65
N LEU A 61 37.93 -20.30 -9.34
CA LEU A 61 38.47 -20.24 -10.71
C LEU A 61 39.99 -20.47 -10.77
N THR A 62 40.73 -20.07 -9.75
CA THR A 62 42.21 -20.16 -9.72
C THR A 62 42.73 -21.58 -9.50
N GLN A 63 41.91 -22.46 -8.91
CA GLN A 63 42.32 -23.83 -8.59
C GLN A 63 42.01 -24.82 -9.74
N VAL A 64 41.00 -24.52 -10.57
CA VAL A 64 40.71 -25.29 -11.80
C VAL A 64 41.77 -25.03 -12.87
N THR A 65 42.27 -23.80 -12.99
CA THR A 65 43.30 -23.43 -13.98
C THR A 65 44.68 -24.03 -13.71
N LEU A 66 45.01 -24.33 -12.45
CA LEU A 66 46.30 -24.96 -12.12
C LEU A 66 46.30 -26.48 -12.42
N CYS A 67 45.14 -27.12 -12.42
CA CYS A 67 45.02 -28.57 -12.62
C CYS A 67 45.06 -28.99 -14.11
N LEU A 68 44.67 -28.10 -15.03
CA LEU A 68 44.62 -28.38 -16.48
C LEU A 68 45.97 -28.27 -17.20
N LEU A 69 47.01 -27.73 -16.55
CA LEU A 69 48.34 -27.49 -17.15
C LEU A 69 49.35 -28.63 -16.91
N ALA A 70 49.00 -29.66 -16.13
CA ALA A 70 49.94 -30.70 -15.67
C ALA A 70 49.88 -32.05 -16.43
N LEU A 71 48.98 -32.20 -17.42
CA LEU A 71 48.74 -33.50 -18.10
C LEU A 71 49.09 -33.52 -19.61
N ASN A 72 49.60 -32.41 -20.16
CA ASN A 72 50.18 -32.40 -21.51
C ASN A 72 51.71 -32.35 -21.39
N LEU A 73 52.34 -33.52 -21.37
CA LEU A 73 53.72 -33.85 -21.79
C LEU A 73 54.21 -35.10 -21.04
N ILE A 74 54.02 -36.27 -21.65
CA ILE A 74 55.02 -37.37 -21.75
C ILE A 74 54.54 -38.24 -22.91
N GLY A 75 55.39 -38.42 -23.91
CA GLY A 75 55.20 -39.35 -25.02
C GLY A 75 56.51 -40.11 -25.28
N CYS A 76 56.43 -41.10 -26.18
CA CYS A 76 57.49 -42.04 -26.58
C CYS A 76 57.84 -43.13 -25.54
N ALA A 77 58.22 -44.35 -25.93
CA ALA A 77 58.07 -45.09 -27.20
C ALA A 77 58.47 -46.57 -26.99
N SER A 78 58.17 -47.44 -27.98
CA SER A 78 58.74 -48.79 -28.20
C SER A 78 58.32 -49.93 -27.23
N GLN A 79 58.24 -51.20 -27.64
CA GLN A 79 58.14 -51.81 -28.99
C GLN A 79 57.61 -53.27 -28.90
N GLU A 80 56.69 -53.60 -29.82
CA GLU A 80 56.40 -54.91 -30.45
C GLU A 80 56.74 -56.26 -29.77
N SER A 81 55.71 -57.11 -29.59
CA SER A 81 55.71 -58.50 -30.11
C SER A 81 54.28 -59.09 -30.16
N VAL A 82 53.99 -59.89 -31.20
CA VAL A 82 52.73 -60.65 -31.39
C VAL A 82 53.10 -62.13 -31.55
N PRO A 83 52.57 -63.02 -30.70
CA PRO A 83 51.55 -64.01 -31.15
C PRO A 83 50.50 -64.29 -30.05
N THR A 84 49.32 -64.88 -30.24
CA THR A 84 48.60 -65.52 -31.38
C THR A 84 47.08 -65.43 -31.04
N PRO A 85 46.13 -65.64 -31.98
CA PRO A 85 44.71 -65.37 -31.70
C PRO A 85 44.06 -66.51 -30.92
N VAL A 86 43.54 -66.20 -29.73
CA VAL A 86 42.51 -67.02 -29.06
C VAL A 86 41.17 -66.37 -29.33
N ILE A 87 40.35 -67.02 -30.15
CA ILE A 87 38.96 -66.63 -30.38
C ILE A 87 38.16 -67.11 -29.17
N GLU A 88 37.90 -66.21 -28.24
CA GLU A 88 36.89 -66.43 -27.19
C GLU A 88 35.67 -65.56 -27.53
N PRO A 89 34.48 -66.14 -27.78
CA PRO A 89 33.33 -65.38 -28.24
C PRO A 89 32.70 -64.62 -27.07
N LEU A 90 33.06 -63.33 -26.93
CA LEU A 90 32.43 -62.41 -25.99
C LEU A 90 30.92 -62.24 -26.30
N PRO A 91 30.01 -62.65 -25.40
CA PRO A 91 28.61 -62.28 -25.48
C PRO A 91 28.32 -61.08 -24.55
N VAL A 92 27.26 -60.32 -24.85
CA VAL A 92 26.69 -59.25 -24.00
C VAL A 92 27.53 -57.97 -23.87
N ALA A 93 27.69 -57.23 -24.98
CA ALA A 93 27.98 -55.78 -24.95
C ALA A 93 26.75 -54.92 -25.34
N THR A 94 25.60 -55.55 -25.64
CA THR A 94 24.45 -54.91 -26.32
C THR A 94 23.36 -54.39 -25.39
N VAL A 95 23.23 -54.94 -24.17
CA VAL A 95 22.07 -54.69 -23.30
C VAL A 95 22.21 -53.39 -22.50
N GLU A 96 23.40 -53.10 -21.98
CA GLU A 96 23.65 -51.86 -21.21
C GLU A 96 23.59 -50.61 -22.11
N ASP A 97 24.17 -50.68 -23.31
CA ASP A 97 24.24 -49.58 -24.27
C ASP A 97 22.84 -49.19 -24.80
N GLU A 98 21.96 -50.18 -25.04
CA GLU A 98 20.55 -49.94 -25.38
C GLU A 98 19.76 -49.32 -24.21
N SER A 99 20.11 -49.65 -22.95
CA SER A 99 19.48 -49.05 -21.77
C SER A 99 19.90 -47.59 -21.55
N LEU A 100 21.18 -47.28 -21.74
CA LEU A 100 21.73 -45.93 -21.70
C LEU A 100 21.08 -45.04 -22.77
N LYS A 101 20.95 -45.56 -23.99
CA LYS A 101 20.30 -44.84 -25.10
C LYS A 101 18.83 -44.49 -24.79
N LYS A 102 18.07 -45.41 -24.21
CA LYS A 102 16.67 -45.15 -23.80
C LYS A 102 16.56 -44.09 -22.70
N GLU A 103 17.51 -44.01 -21.77
CA GLU A 103 17.52 -42.97 -20.75
C GLU A 103 17.93 -41.60 -21.33
N ILE A 104 18.85 -41.56 -22.31
CA ILE A 104 19.18 -40.35 -23.07
C ILE A 104 17.92 -39.81 -23.79
N ASP A 105 17.24 -40.65 -24.59
CA ASP A 105 16.01 -40.27 -25.30
C ASP A 105 14.92 -39.73 -24.33
N ARG A 106 14.82 -40.33 -23.14
CA ARG A 106 13.91 -39.89 -22.07
C ARG A 106 14.31 -38.54 -21.48
N LEU A 107 15.59 -38.33 -21.18
CA LEU A 107 16.10 -37.08 -20.61
C LEU A 107 15.99 -35.93 -21.61
N GLU A 108 16.30 -36.15 -22.89
CA GLU A 108 16.12 -35.16 -23.96
C GLU A 108 14.66 -34.69 -24.06
N LYS A 109 13.70 -35.63 -24.00
CA LYS A 109 12.27 -35.30 -23.98
C LYS A 109 11.89 -34.45 -22.76
N ILE A 110 12.41 -34.77 -21.58
CA ILE A 110 12.16 -33.99 -20.36
C ILE A 110 12.77 -32.58 -20.49
N ILE A 111 13.98 -32.45 -21.03
CA ILE A 111 14.62 -31.14 -21.28
C ILE A 111 13.77 -30.31 -22.24
N ALA A 112 13.33 -30.87 -23.37
CA ALA A 112 12.47 -30.18 -24.33
C ALA A 112 11.13 -29.72 -23.72
N GLU A 113 10.53 -30.53 -22.84
CA GLU A 113 9.32 -30.16 -22.10
C GLU A 113 9.58 -29.03 -21.09
N LYS A 114 10.68 -29.11 -20.31
CA LYS A 114 11.06 -28.07 -19.35
C LYS A 114 11.43 -26.77 -20.04
N ASP A 115 12.15 -26.81 -21.14
CA ASP A 115 12.46 -25.64 -21.98
C ASP A 115 11.19 -24.96 -22.52
N LYS A 116 10.17 -25.74 -22.89
CA LYS A 116 8.87 -25.20 -23.25
C LYS A 116 8.23 -24.47 -22.06
N ILE A 117 8.18 -25.12 -20.88
CA ILE A 117 7.62 -24.52 -19.66
C ILE A 117 8.36 -23.24 -19.27
N ILE A 118 9.70 -23.22 -19.36
CA ILE A 118 10.54 -22.04 -19.08
C ILE A 118 10.22 -20.92 -20.07
N ARG A 119 10.11 -21.21 -21.37
CA ARG A 119 9.70 -20.21 -22.39
C ARG A 119 8.30 -19.67 -22.13
N ASP A 120 7.31 -20.54 -21.88
CA ASP A 120 5.93 -20.15 -21.61
C ASP A 120 5.84 -19.28 -20.34
N GLN A 121 6.62 -19.60 -19.31
CA GLN A 121 6.73 -18.82 -18.08
C GLN A 121 7.44 -17.47 -18.30
N GLN A 122 8.50 -17.42 -19.10
CA GLN A 122 9.19 -16.18 -19.46
C GLN A 122 8.28 -15.26 -20.29
N VAL A 123 7.51 -15.80 -21.24
CA VAL A 123 6.50 -15.05 -22.00
C VAL A 123 5.46 -14.48 -21.04
N LYS A 124 4.92 -15.28 -20.11
CA LYS A 124 3.96 -14.82 -19.10
C LYS A 124 4.53 -13.69 -18.23
N GLN A 125 5.78 -13.79 -17.78
CA GLN A 125 6.46 -12.73 -17.01
C GLN A 125 6.65 -11.46 -17.85
N ASN A 126 7.07 -11.58 -19.10
CA ASN A 126 7.26 -10.45 -20.01
C ASN A 126 5.92 -9.75 -20.32
N THR A 127 4.85 -10.50 -20.57
CA THR A 127 3.50 -9.95 -20.77
C THR A 127 3.01 -9.24 -19.50
N GLN A 128 3.22 -9.81 -18.31
CA GLN A 128 2.89 -9.15 -17.04
C GLN A 128 3.64 -7.83 -16.87
N ALA A 129 4.94 -7.79 -17.19
CA ALA A 129 5.75 -6.57 -17.13
C ALA A 129 5.27 -5.50 -18.14
N GLN A 130 4.91 -5.90 -19.36
CA GLN A 130 4.34 -5.00 -20.37
C GLN A 130 2.98 -4.44 -19.95
N THR A 131 2.06 -5.28 -19.47
CA THR A 131 0.76 -4.83 -18.94
C THR A 131 0.94 -3.84 -17.79
N LEU A 132 1.86 -4.14 -16.84
CA LEU A 132 2.18 -3.23 -15.74
C LEU A 132 2.75 -1.89 -16.25
N GLN A 133 3.57 -1.90 -17.30
CA GLN A 133 4.11 -0.68 -17.90
C GLN A 133 3.02 0.19 -18.54
N GLU A 134 2.09 -0.40 -19.28
CA GLU A 134 0.97 0.35 -19.89
C GLU A 134 0.01 0.91 -18.84
N VAL A 135 -0.35 0.12 -17.82
CA VAL A 135 -1.17 0.60 -16.69
C VAL A 135 -0.48 1.76 -15.96
N ASN A 136 0.84 1.70 -15.74
CA ASN A 136 1.58 2.81 -15.15
C ASN A 136 1.58 4.07 -16.05
N LYS A 137 1.75 3.94 -17.37
CA LYS A 137 1.65 5.06 -18.32
C LYS A 137 0.27 5.72 -18.26
N GLU A 138 -0.79 4.93 -18.18
CA GLU A 138 -2.17 5.42 -18.08
C GLU A 138 -2.45 6.09 -16.72
N ALA A 139 -1.96 5.51 -15.62
CA ALA A 139 -2.05 6.09 -14.28
C ALA A 139 -1.37 7.47 -14.22
N VAL A 140 -0.16 7.61 -14.75
CA VAL A 140 0.57 8.89 -14.82
C VAL A 140 -0.19 9.92 -15.67
N ARG A 141 -0.72 9.52 -16.84
CA ARG A 141 -1.56 10.42 -17.67
C ARG A 141 -2.80 10.90 -16.92
N THR A 142 -3.44 10.01 -16.16
CA THR A 142 -4.62 10.33 -15.34
C THR A 142 -4.25 11.24 -14.17
N GLN A 143 -3.15 10.99 -13.48
CA GLN A 143 -2.62 11.85 -12.42
C GLN A 143 -2.32 13.27 -12.94
N VAL A 144 -1.72 13.42 -14.13
CA VAL A 144 -1.49 14.74 -14.74
C VAL A 144 -2.80 15.45 -15.09
N LYS A 145 -3.84 14.73 -15.55
CA LYS A 145 -5.18 15.31 -15.74
C LYS A 145 -5.78 15.77 -14.41
N LEU A 146 -5.66 14.98 -13.34
CA LEU A 146 -6.12 15.35 -12.00
C LEU A 146 -5.39 16.59 -11.45
N HIS A 147 -4.07 16.68 -11.59
CA HIS A 147 -3.30 17.87 -11.19
C HIS A 147 -3.74 19.15 -11.92
N ARG A 148 -4.13 19.05 -13.20
CA ARG A 148 -4.65 20.21 -13.95
C ARG A 148 -6.02 20.69 -13.48
N LEU A 149 -6.81 19.82 -12.86
CA LEU A 149 -8.13 20.13 -12.31
C LEU A 149 -8.07 20.55 -10.84
N ALA A 150 -7.10 20.03 -10.08
CA ALA A 150 -6.86 20.35 -8.68
C ALA A 150 -6.10 21.67 -8.50
N THR A 151 -6.75 22.79 -8.82
CA THR A 151 -6.22 24.14 -8.51
C THR A 151 -6.41 24.48 -7.03
N LYS A 152 -5.63 25.45 -6.51
CA LYS A 152 -5.76 25.93 -5.12
C LYS A 152 -7.17 26.40 -4.79
N SER A 153 -7.80 27.17 -5.68
CA SER A 153 -9.17 27.66 -5.50
C SER A 153 -10.21 26.53 -5.55
N SER A 154 -10.10 25.59 -6.51
CA SER A 154 -10.99 24.44 -6.61
C SER A 154 -10.90 23.54 -5.38
N THR A 155 -9.69 23.27 -4.90
CA THR A 155 -9.44 22.43 -3.73
C THR A 155 -9.95 23.08 -2.45
N ALA A 156 -9.76 24.39 -2.27
CA ALA A 156 -10.31 25.14 -1.13
C ALA A 156 -11.85 25.09 -1.09
N SER A 157 -12.52 25.29 -2.25
CA SER A 157 -13.98 25.14 -2.35
C SER A 157 -14.43 23.73 -1.98
N ALA A 158 -13.76 22.72 -2.54
CA ALA A 158 -14.12 21.32 -2.33
C ALA A 158 -13.91 20.88 -0.86
N ILE A 159 -12.91 21.40 -0.16
CA ILE A 159 -12.72 21.23 1.29
C ILE A 159 -13.92 21.83 2.03
N ALA A 160 -14.19 23.13 1.85
CA ALA A 160 -15.24 23.86 2.57
C ALA A 160 -16.66 23.26 2.34
N GLU A 161 -16.98 22.87 1.11
CA GLU A 161 -18.24 22.15 0.78
C GLU A 161 -18.39 20.84 1.59
N THR A 162 -17.28 20.12 1.76
CA THR A 162 -17.25 18.81 2.44
C THR A 162 -17.33 19.00 3.96
N GLU A 163 -16.65 20.01 4.51
CA GLU A 163 -16.76 20.42 5.92
C GLU A 163 -18.20 20.84 6.28
N VAL A 164 -18.84 21.69 5.47
CA VAL A 164 -20.25 22.07 5.65
C VAL A 164 -21.18 20.84 5.58
N SER A 165 -20.87 19.88 4.71
CA SER A 165 -21.64 18.62 4.61
C SER A 165 -21.46 17.73 5.86
N LEU A 166 -20.27 17.68 6.45
CA LEU A 166 -20.00 16.98 7.71
C LEU A 166 -20.68 17.61 8.92
N GLU A 167 -20.72 18.94 9.01
CA GLU A 167 -21.38 19.64 10.12
C GLU A 167 -22.90 19.46 10.05
N ARG A 168 -23.51 19.42 8.85
CA ARG A 168 -24.92 19.03 8.68
C ARG A 168 -25.20 17.62 9.23
N LEU A 169 -24.30 16.65 9.00
CA LEU A 169 -24.44 15.29 9.53
C LEU A 169 -24.31 15.20 11.06
N LYS A 170 -23.57 16.13 11.69
CA LYS A 170 -23.49 16.24 13.15
C LYS A 170 -24.79 16.79 13.74
N GLN A 171 -25.45 17.74 13.06
CA GLN A 171 -26.74 18.31 13.47
C GLN A 171 -27.91 17.32 13.27
N ALA A 172 -27.86 16.48 12.23
CA ALA A 172 -28.95 15.57 11.86
C ALA A 172 -29.09 14.29 12.72
N GLN A 173 -28.31 14.14 13.80
CA GLN A 173 -28.30 13.00 14.73
C GLN A 173 -28.30 11.60 14.06
N ILE A 174 -27.20 11.28 13.38
CA ILE A 174 -27.04 10.02 12.62
C ILE A 174 -26.94 8.74 13.48
N PRO A 175 -27.35 7.57 12.95
CA PRO A 175 -27.25 6.27 13.62
C PRO A 175 -25.81 5.91 14.04
N ALA A 176 -25.66 5.15 15.13
CA ALA A 176 -24.36 4.76 15.68
C ALA A 176 -23.44 4.06 14.66
N ALA A 177 -24.00 3.26 13.75
CA ALA A 177 -23.26 2.60 12.68
C ALA A 177 -22.60 3.59 11.69
N ASP A 178 -23.24 4.74 11.45
CA ASP A 178 -22.81 5.74 10.48
C ASP A 178 -21.93 6.83 11.13
N GLN A 179 -21.93 6.92 12.47
CA GLN A 179 -21.04 7.83 13.22
C GLN A 179 -19.56 7.56 12.94
N ILE A 180 -19.17 6.31 12.76
CA ILE A 180 -17.79 5.94 12.41
C ILE A 180 -17.44 6.38 10.98
N LEU A 181 -18.37 6.21 10.01
CA LEU A 181 -18.18 6.69 8.64
C LEU A 181 -18.03 8.22 8.62
N ARG A 182 -18.78 8.95 9.46
CA ARG A 182 -18.65 10.41 9.62
C ARG A 182 -17.28 10.79 10.21
N VAL A 183 -16.80 10.08 11.23
CA VAL A 183 -15.46 10.31 11.82
C VAL A 183 -14.36 10.06 10.80
N GLN A 184 -14.49 9.02 9.99
CA GLN A 184 -13.54 8.73 8.93
C GLN A 184 -13.54 9.80 7.83
N ALA A 185 -14.73 10.22 7.38
CA ALA A 185 -14.86 11.32 6.43
C ALA A 185 -14.25 12.62 6.95
N HIS A 186 -14.39 12.91 8.26
CA HIS A 186 -13.72 14.03 8.92
C HIS A 186 -12.18 13.90 8.87
N HIS A 187 -11.62 12.76 9.25
CA HIS A 187 -10.17 12.53 9.18
C HIS A 187 -9.61 12.67 7.75
N LEU A 188 -10.36 12.23 6.73
CA LEU A 188 -9.97 12.41 5.32
C LEU A 188 -9.95 13.91 4.94
N VAL A 189 -10.91 14.71 5.43
CA VAL A 189 -10.93 16.18 5.24
C VAL A 189 -9.80 16.86 5.99
N GLU A 190 -9.51 16.50 7.25
CA GLU A 190 -8.35 16.99 8.00
C GLU A 190 -7.03 16.69 7.26
N THR A 191 -6.90 15.47 6.75
CA THR A 191 -5.75 15.05 5.92
C THR A 191 -5.65 15.89 4.64
N ALA A 192 -6.77 16.14 3.97
CA ALA A 192 -6.82 17.00 2.79
C ALA A 192 -6.41 18.45 3.11
N SER A 193 -6.82 18.99 4.25
CA SER A 193 -6.47 20.34 4.70
C SER A 193 -4.97 20.45 5.02
N VAL A 194 -4.36 19.44 5.65
CA VAL A 194 -2.89 19.37 5.83
C VAL A 194 -2.18 19.38 4.48
N LEU A 195 -2.58 18.51 3.55
CA LEU A 195 -1.99 18.44 2.20
C LEU A 195 -2.20 19.73 1.39
N PHE A 196 -3.34 20.41 1.58
CA PHE A 196 -3.62 21.71 0.99
C PHE A 196 -2.63 22.79 1.46
N THR A 197 -2.29 22.83 2.75
CA THR A 197 -1.27 23.74 3.28
C THR A 197 0.15 23.42 2.80
N GLN A 198 0.39 22.22 2.28
CA GLN A 198 1.64 21.79 1.64
C GLN A 198 1.62 21.99 0.10
N ASP A 199 0.63 22.74 -0.42
CA ASP A 199 0.33 22.92 -1.85
C ASP A 199 0.14 21.60 -2.65
N GLN A 200 -0.13 20.47 -1.98
CA GLN A 200 -0.36 19.15 -2.59
C GLN A 200 -1.81 18.94 -3.04
N PHE A 201 -2.32 19.85 -3.88
CA PHE A 201 -3.75 19.95 -4.21
C PHE A 201 -4.39 18.67 -4.78
N ALA A 202 -3.70 17.93 -5.66
CA ALA A 202 -4.27 16.70 -6.22
C ALA A 202 -4.38 15.56 -5.20
N ALA A 203 -3.45 15.51 -4.23
CA ALA A 203 -3.54 14.57 -3.10
C ALA A 203 -4.73 14.97 -2.22
N ALA A 204 -4.84 16.25 -1.84
CA ALA A 204 -5.99 16.77 -1.09
C ALA A 204 -7.34 16.47 -1.79
N MET A 205 -7.44 16.70 -3.10
CA MET A 205 -8.65 16.38 -3.87
C MET A 205 -8.98 14.89 -3.90
N ASN A 206 -8.00 14.00 -3.87
CA ASN A 206 -8.23 12.55 -3.74
C ASN A 206 -8.86 12.22 -2.38
N TYR A 207 -8.31 12.75 -1.29
CA TYR A 207 -8.88 12.58 0.06
C TYR A 207 -10.28 13.19 0.18
N ILE A 208 -10.54 14.34 -0.44
CA ILE A 208 -11.89 14.93 -0.53
C ILE A 208 -12.86 14.05 -1.34
N ALA A 209 -12.42 13.46 -2.45
CA ALA A 209 -13.27 12.54 -3.20
C ALA A 209 -13.67 11.32 -2.35
N GLN A 210 -12.73 10.74 -1.60
CA GLN A 210 -13.00 9.66 -0.65
C GLN A 210 -13.98 10.11 0.47
N ALA A 211 -13.77 11.30 1.05
CA ALA A 211 -14.67 11.84 2.07
C ALA A 211 -16.09 12.05 1.54
N LYS A 212 -16.24 12.59 0.31
CA LYS A 212 -17.53 12.77 -0.36
C LYS A 212 -18.23 11.41 -0.60
N GLN A 213 -17.51 10.34 -0.96
CA GLN A 213 -18.10 8.99 -1.06
C GLN A 213 -18.65 8.48 0.28
N LEU A 214 -17.94 8.68 1.39
CA LEU A 214 -18.43 8.28 2.72
C LEU A 214 -19.67 9.11 3.15
N ILE A 215 -19.68 10.41 2.87
CA ILE A 215 -20.84 11.28 3.12
C ILE A 215 -22.05 10.85 2.27
N ASP A 216 -21.83 10.44 1.01
CA ASP A 216 -22.85 9.91 0.12
C ASP A 216 -23.51 8.63 0.66
N LEU A 217 -22.73 7.73 1.28
CA LEU A 217 -23.22 6.51 1.92
C LEU A 217 -24.06 6.79 3.18
N ILE A 218 -23.72 7.84 3.94
CA ILE A 218 -24.48 8.26 5.13
C ILE A 218 -25.78 8.97 4.73
N THR A 219 -25.72 9.86 3.73
CA THR A 219 -26.86 10.68 3.29
C THR A 219 -27.89 9.90 2.47
N HIS A 220 -27.49 8.81 1.80
CA HIS A 220 -28.37 8.00 0.95
C HIS A 220 -28.36 6.50 1.33
N PRO A 221 -28.92 6.11 2.49
CA PRO A 221 -28.88 4.72 2.97
C PRO A 221 -29.47 3.68 2.00
N SER A 222 -30.35 4.07 1.08
CA SER A 222 -30.88 3.19 0.03
C SER A 222 -29.78 2.62 -0.88
N ARG A 223 -28.67 3.36 -1.12
CA ARG A 223 -27.50 2.85 -1.84
C ARG A 223 -26.72 1.80 -1.04
N LYS A 224 -26.81 1.81 0.30
CA LYS A 224 -26.19 0.81 1.19
C LYS A 224 -26.81 -0.59 0.96
N LYS A 225 -28.13 -0.64 0.76
CA LYS A 225 -28.89 -1.90 0.61
C LYS A 225 -28.72 -2.59 -0.75
N THR A 226 -28.49 -1.84 -1.83
CA THR A 226 -28.05 -2.40 -3.13
C THR A 226 -26.55 -2.72 -3.18
N VAL A 227 -25.83 -2.44 -2.08
CA VAL A 227 -24.39 -2.72 -1.91
C VAL A 227 -24.16 -3.87 -0.92
N ASP A 228 -25.21 -4.43 -0.31
CA ASP A 228 -25.10 -5.69 0.45
C ASP A 228 -24.66 -6.88 -0.45
N ASP A 229 -24.89 -6.80 -1.77
CA ASP A 229 -24.36 -7.74 -2.78
C ASP A 229 -22.86 -7.54 -3.07
N ASN A 230 -22.33 -6.33 -2.81
CA ASN A 230 -20.92 -5.97 -2.98
C ASN A 230 -20.34 -5.55 -1.63
N ASN A 231 -20.08 -6.56 -0.80
CA ASN A 231 -19.35 -6.56 0.47
C ASN A 231 -18.16 -5.57 0.47
N SER A 232 -18.45 -4.28 0.72
CA SER A 232 -17.57 -3.17 0.36
C SER A 232 -16.46 -3.00 1.40
N PHE A 233 -15.36 -3.68 1.16
CA PHE A 233 -14.16 -3.63 1.98
C PHE A 233 -13.46 -2.28 1.80
N PHE A 234 -13.43 -1.48 2.87
CA PHE A 234 -12.71 -0.22 2.89
C PHE A 234 -11.51 -0.35 3.84
N GLU A 235 -10.30 -0.41 3.28
CA GLU A 235 -9.05 -0.36 4.04
C GLU A 235 -8.78 1.09 4.47
N PHE A 236 -8.31 1.30 5.70
CA PHE A 236 -8.07 2.63 6.24
C PHE A 236 -6.59 2.95 6.14
N ASN A 237 -6.21 3.87 5.24
CA ASN A 237 -4.81 4.29 5.05
C ASN A 237 -4.15 4.82 6.34
N THR A 238 -4.97 5.34 7.27
CA THR A 238 -4.55 5.72 8.62
C THR A 238 -5.47 5.04 9.64
N PRO A 239 -4.95 4.24 10.58
CA PRO A 239 -5.79 3.55 11.57
C PRO A 239 -6.52 4.49 12.54
N ILE A 240 -7.84 4.36 12.61
CA ILE A 240 -8.70 5.20 13.45
C ILE A 240 -8.66 4.70 14.90
N GLN A 241 -8.32 5.59 15.82
CA GLN A 241 -8.32 5.26 17.25
C GLN A 241 -9.75 5.32 17.80
N LEU A 242 -10.24 4.19 18.31
CA LEU A 242 -11.60 4.04 18.84
C LEU A 242 -11.56 3.49 20.28
N HIS A 243 -12.67 3.59 20.98
CA HIS A 243 -12.90 2.97 22.28
C HIS A 243 -14.12 2.05 22.25
N THR A 244 -14.11 1.02 23.09
CA THR A 244 -15.23 0.09 23.25
C THR A 244 -16.32 0.69 24.16
N LYS A 245 -17.54 0.81 23.66
CA LYS A 245 -18.69 1.36 24.41
C LYS A 245 -19.16 0.43 25.52
N THR A 246 -18.99 -0.87 25.30
CA THR A 246 -19.40 -1.99 26.14
C THR A 246 -18.33 -3.09 26.04
N ASN A 247 -18.55 -4.22 26.70
CA ASN A 247 -17.73 -5.40 26.43
C ASN A 247 -18.05 -5.93 25.02
N VAL A 248 -17.04 -6.15 24.18
CA VAL A 248 -17.20 -6.54 22.77
C VAL A 248 -16.27 -7.68 22.38
N ASN A 249 -16.76 -8.59 21.52
CA ASN A 249 -15.97 -9.72 21.03
C ASN A 249 -15.23 -9.36 19.74
N ILE A 250 -13.91 -9.59 19.70
CA ILE A 250 -13.15 -9.67 18.44
C ILE A 250 -13.42 -11.04 17.82
N ARG A 251 -13.76 -11.09 16.53
CA ARG A 251 -14.03 -12.33 15.79
C ARG A 251 -13.06 -12.54 14.61
N THR A 252 -12.92 -13.78 14.15
CA THR A 252 -12.07 -14.12 12.99
C THR A 252 -12.60 -13.60 11.65
N ALA A 253 -13.90 -13.36 11.53
CA ALA A 253 -14.55 -12.91 10.31
C ALA A 253 -15.72 -11.95 10.62
N PRO A 254 -16.13 -11.09 9.67
CA PRO A 254 -17.17 -10.08 9.85
C PRO A 254 -18.58 -10.67 9.75
N ASN A 255 -18.91 -11.63 10.64
CA ASN A 255 -20.25 -12.17 10.80
C ASN A 255 -20.48 -12.65 12.24
N ALA A 256 -21.75 -12.76 12.64
CA ALA A 256 -22.13 -13.07 14.02
C ALA A 256 -21.75 -14.49 14.48
N ASN A 257 -21.53 -15.42 13.53
CA ASN A 257 -21.23 -16.82 13.80
C ASN A 257 -19.72 -17.13 13.81
N ALA A 258 -18.88 -16.16 13.42
CA ALA A 258 -17.43 -16.32 13.36
C ALA A 258 -16.82 -16.54 14.75
N LYS A 259 -15.78 -17.39 14.81
CA LYS A 259 -15.07 -17.73 16.04
C LYS A 259 -14.59 -16.46 16.77
N ILE A 260 -14.82 -16.40 18.08
CA ILE A 260 -14.32 -15.34 18.94
C ILE A 260 -12.83 -15.56 19.19
N ILE A 261 -12.03 -14.51 19.01
CA ILE A 261 -10.59 -14.47 19.30
C ILE A 261 -10.39 -14.07 20.77
N THR A 262 -11.01 -12.96 21.18
CA THR A 262 -10.93 -12.45 22.55
C THR A 262 -12.10 -11.50 22.86
N LEU A 263 -12.33 -11.25 24.14
CA LEU A 263 -13.29 -10.27 24.65
C LEU A 263 -12.54 -9.02 25.09
N LEU A 264 -12.86 -7.87 24.50
CA LEU A 264 -12.45 -6.57 25.01
C LEU A 264 -13.45 -6.09 26.06
N LYS A 265 -12.93 -5.48 27.13
CA LYS A 265 -13.75 -4.82 28.14
C LYS A 265 -14.23 -3.46 27.62
N LYS A 266 -15.20 -2.84 28.29
CA LYS A 266 -15.59 -1.44 28.08
C LYS A 266 -14.39 -0.48 28.26
N ASP A 267 -14.42 0.65 27.56
CA ASP A 267 -13.43 1.74 27.54
C ASP A 267 -12.01 1.37 27.03
N THR A 268 -11.83 0.12 26.58
CA THR A 268 -10.60 -0.37 25.94
C THR A 268 -10.35 0.36 24.62
N LYS A 269 -9.14 0.91 24.46
CA LYS A 269 -8.69 1.58 23.24
C LYS A 269 -8.31 0.55 22.17
N VAL A 270 -8.77 0.75 20.94
CA VAL A 270 -8.45 -0.11 19.78
C VAL A 270 -8.06 0.73 18.57
N SER A 271 -7.33 0.13 17.64
CA SER A 271 -6.94 0.75 16.38
C SER A 271 -7.69 0.08 15.23
N ALA A 272 -8.71 0.74 14.66
CA ALA A 272 -9.45 0.23 13.52
C ALA A 272 -8.70 0.49 12.22
N ASN A 273 -8.51 -0.54 11.38
CA ASN A 273 -7.77 -0.44 10.11
C ASN A 273 -8.59 -0.80 8.87
N ALA A 274 -9.79 -1.35 8.99
CA ALA A 274 -10.70 -1.52 7.85
C ALA A 274 -12.16 -1.54 8.28
N SER A 275 -13.09 -1.35 7.35
CA SER A 275 -14.52 -1.63 7.52
C SER A 275 -15.05 -2.59 6.47
N LEU A 276 -16.09 -3.33 6.85
CA LEU A 276 -16.86 -4.19 5.95
C LEU A 276 -18.32 -4.20 6.41
N GLY A 277 -19.17 -3.42 5.73
CA GLY A 277 -20.56 -3.20 6.14
C GLY A 277 -20.65 -2.65 7.57
N SER A 278 -21.29 -3.39 8.47
CA SER A 278 -21.42 -3.03 9.89
C SER A 278 -20.26 -3.53 10.78
N TRP A 279 -19.19 -4.06 10.20
CA TRP A 279 -18.02 -4.57 10.93
C TRP A 279 -16.80 -3.68 10.72
N LEU A 280 -15.99 -3.54 11.76
CA LEU A 280 -14.66 -2.95 11.70
C LEU A 280 -13.61 -4.01 11.98
N ARG A 281 -12.53 -4.02 11.19
CA ARG A 281 -11.31 -4.74 11.55
C ARG A 281 -10.51 -3.86 12.50
N VAL A 282 -10.18 -4.42 13.66
CA VAL A 282 -9.47 -3.74 14.74
C VAL A 282 -8.23 -4.52 15.17
N GLN A 283 -7.21 -3.79 15.58
CA GLN A 283 -6.02 -4.28 16.27
C GLN A 283 -6.10 -3.92 17.76
N HIS A 284 -5.81 -4.89 18.62
CA HIS A 284 -5.58 -4.72 20.05
C HIS A 284 -4.43 -5.64 20.50
N ASP A 285 -3.35 -5.06 21.01
CA ASP A 285 -2.08 -5.76 21.28
C ASP A 285 -1.61 -6.58 20.06
N GLN A 286 -1.51 -7.90 20.20
CA GLN A 286 -1.18 -8.84 19.12
C GLN A 286 -2.42 -9.41 18.40
N ASN A 287 -3.63 -9.12 18.87
CA ASN A 287 -4.87 -9.65 18.31
C ASN A 287 -5.45 -8.72 17.24
N GLN A 288 -5.63 -9.25 16.02
CA GLN A 288 -6.41 -8.60 14.97
C GLN A 288 -7.72 -9.36 14.73
N GLY A 289 -8.82 -8.65 14.51
CA GLY A 289 -10.05 -9.27 14.02
C GLY A 289 -11.21 -8.30 13.90
N TRP A 290 -12.41 -8.82 13.75
CA TRP A 290 -13.61 -8.07 13.40
C TRP A 290 -14.50 -7.82 14.63
N VAL A 291 -14.90 -6.56 14.81
CA VAL A 291 -15.82 -6.10 15.87
C VAL A 291 -16.99 -5.38 15.22
N PHE A 292 -18.19 -5.54 15.79
CA PHE A 292 -19.39 -4.89 15.27
C PHE A 292 -19.39 -3.39 15.63
N ASN A 293 -19.67 -2.53 14.64
CA ASN A 293 -19.42 -1.09 14.73
C ASN A 293 -20.18 -0.39 15.86
N THR A 294 -21.39 -0.82 16.21
CA THR A 294 -22.18 -0.21 17.31
C THR A 294 -21.60 -0.44 18.70
N GLY A 295 -20.64 -1.37 18.85
CA GLY A 295 -19.90 -1.58 20.09
C GLY A 295 -18.68 -0.66 20.26
N LEU A 296 -18.39 0.18 19.27
CA LEU A 296 -17.24 1.07 19.21
C LEU A 296 -17.68 2.53 19.08
N GLU A 297 -16.89 3.45 19.61
CA GLU A 297 -17.06 4.89 19.44
C GLU A 297 -15.73 5.59 19.22
N ALA A 298 -15.75 6.68 18.47
CA ALA A 298 -14.67 7.65 18.47
C ALA A 298 -14.87 8.60 19.64
N ARG A 299 -13.87 8.73 20.51
CA ARG A 299 -13.82 9.84 21.45
C ARG A 299 -13.46 11.09 20.66
N GLY A 300 -14.40 12.02 20.51
CA GLY A 300 -14.11 13.32 19.90
C GLY A 300 -13.05 14.06 20.71
N ASN A 301 -12.11 14.71 20.03
CA ASN A 301 -11.15 15.63 20.64
C ASN A 301 -11.84 16.94 21.03
N ASN A 302 -12.84 16.85 21.90
CA ASN A 302 -13.46 18.00 22.55
C ASN A 302 -12.55 18.43 23.71
N THR A 303 -11.39 19.02 23.40
CA THR A 303 -10.80 19.98 24.34
C THR A 303 -11.78 21.14 24.48
N PRO A 304 -12.20 21.47 25.72
CA PRO A 304 -13.15 22.56 25.97
C PRO A 304 -12.55 23.94 25.69
#